data_AF-A0A973Q3G7-F1
#
_entry.id   AF-A0A973Q3G7-F1
#
_cell.length_a   1.000
_cell.length_b   1.000
_cell.length_c   1.000
_cell.angle_alpha   90.00
_cell.angle_beta   90.00
_cell.angle_gamma   90.00
#
_symmetry.space_group_name_H-M   'P 1'
#
loop_
_entity.id
_entity.type
_entity.pdbx_description
1 polymer ?
#
loop_
_entity_poly.entity_id
_entity_poly.type
_entity_poly.pdbx_seq_one_letter_code
_entity_poly.pdbx_strand_id
1 'polypeptide(L)'
;MGAHDVHTAGNAIPPLDDDLEVLFEDLASVHDAGVDQILSGLRHIALTRHTPDRTQTLTAVLAGGSDGLHIVALIGQIIARLSNPDTNPSLRTLPFDLQKEAQLRGETTAFVLASDQLAAFASDTAASIDGI
;
A
#
# COMPACT_ATOMS: atom_id res chain seq x y z
N MET A 1 -0.48 37.76 21.44
CA MET A 1 -0.76 36.31 21.39
C MET A 1 -1.95 36.14 20.46
N GLY A 2 -1.68 36.15 19.15
CA GLY A 2 -2.73 36.14 18.12
C GLY A 2 -3.21 34.72 17.88
N ALA A 3 -4.52 34.54 17.80
CA ALA A 3 -5.12 33.28 17.38
C ALA A 3 -4.57 32.94 15.99
N HIS A 4 -3.82 31.85 15.89
CA HIS A 4 -3.50 31.26 14.60
C HIS A 4 -4.79 30.64 14.08
N ASP A 5 -5.37 31.22 13.04
CA ASP A 5 -6.47 30.62 12.29
C ASP A 5 -6.00 29.29 11.71
N VAL A 6 -6.30 28.20 12.43
CA VAL A 6 -5.84 26.84 12.09
C VAL A 6 -6.57 26.25 10.86
N HIS A 7 -7.56 26.97 10.32
CA HIS A 7 -8.37 26.55 9.17
C HIS A 7 -8.64 27.71 8.19
N THR A 8 -7.60 28.22 7.53
CA THR A 8 -7.77 28.99 6.28
C THR A 8 -7.88 28.02 5.09
N ALA A 9 -8.60 28.42 4.03
CA ALA A 9 -8.77 27.61 2.82
C ALA A 9 -7.43 27.19 2.15
N GLY A 10 -6.34 27.93 2.41
CA GLY A 10 -4.99 27.60 1.92
C GLY A 10 -4.23 26.57 2.78
N ASN A 11 -4.76 26.14 3.92
CA ASN A 11 -4.15 25.15 4.82
C ASN A 11 -5.00 23.87 4.97
N ALA A 12 -6.15 23.77 4.32
CA ALA A 12 -6.99 22.58 4.37
C ALA A 12 -6.33 21.42 3.62
N ILE A 13 -6.52 20.19 4.10
CA ILE A 13 -6.15 19.01 3.33
C ILE A 13 -7.19 18.93 2.19
N PRO A 14 -6.75 18.88 0.92
CA PRO A 14 -7.69 18.74 -0.18
C PRO A 14 -8.46 17.41 -0.05
N PRO A 15 -9.70 17.34 -0.59
CA PRO A 15 -10.36 16.05 -0.77
C PRO A 15 -9.52 15.14 -1.68
N LEU A 16 -9.86 13.85 -1.71
CA LEU A 16 -9.30 12.95 -2.73
C LEU A 16 -9.70 13.46 -4.12
N ASP A 17 -8.85 13.22 -5.12
CA ASP A 17 -9.25 13.42 -6.51
C ASP A 17 -10.19 12.30 -6.97
N ASP A 18 -10.89 12.54 -8.09
CA ASP A 18 -11.89 11.62 -8.63
C ASP A 18 -11.30 10.23 -8.93
N ASP A 19 -10.05 10.18 -9.41
CA ASP A 19 -9.39 8.92 -9.78
C ASP A 19 -9.12 8.05 -8.55
N LEU A 20 -8.60 8.64 -7.47
CA LEU A 20 -8.33 7.92 -6.22
C LEU A 20 -9.62 7.58 -5.48
N GLU A 21 -10.63 8.44 -5.54
CA GLU A 21 -11.94 8.17 -4.95
C GLU A 21 -12.62 6.97 -5.62
N VAL A 22 -12.65 6.92 -6.95
CA VAL A 22 -13.17 5.78 -7.72
C VAL A 22 -12.42 4.49 -7.38
N LEU A 23 -11.09 4.55 -7.26
CA LEU A 23 -10.30 3.37 -6.88
C LEU A 23 -10.68 2.83 -5.49
N PHE A 24 -10.94 3.71 -4.52
CA PHE A 24 -11.42 3.27 -3.19
C PHE A 24 -12.80 2.61 -3.26
N GLU A 25 -13.72 3.17 -4.05
CA GLU A 25 -15.07 2.62 -4.23
C GLU A 25 -15.04 1.25 -4.93
N ASP A 26 -14.26 1.13 -5.99
CA ASP A 26 -14.09 -0.12 -6.74
C ASP A 26 -13.52 -1.23 -5.84
N LEU A 27 -12.50 -0.93 -5.03
CA LEU A 27 -11.93 -1.92 -4.10
C LEU A 27 -12.87 -2.27 -2.95
N ALA A 28 -13.66 -1.31 -2.44
CA ALA A 28 -14.65 -1.55 -1.39
C ALA A 28 -15.81 -2.45 -1.86
N SER A 29 -16.06 -2.52 -3.19
CA SER A 29 -17.10 -3.39 -3.77
C SER A 29 -16.81 -4.90 -3.59
N VAL A 30 -15.57 -5.27 -3.23
CA VAL A 30 -15.20 -6.66 -2.91
C VAL A 30 -15.87 -7.15 -1.63
N HIS A 31 -16.27 -6.24 -0.73
CA HIS A 31 -16.94 -6.54 0.55
C HIS A 31 -16.18 -7.55 1.42
N ASP A 32 -14.84 -7.43 1.47
CA ASP A 32 -13.98 -8.20 2.36
C ASP A 32 -13.53 -7.34 3.54
N ALA A 33 -13.73 -7.85 4.76
CA ALA A 33 -13.44 -7.07 5.98
C ALA A 33 -11.96 -6.68 6.12
N GLY A 34 -11.03 -7.50 5.61
CA GLY A 34 -9.61 -7.19 5.61
C GLY A 34 -9.28 -6.07 4.62
N VAL A 35 -9.87 -6.14 3.42
CA VAL A 35 -9.76 -5.07 2.41
C VAL A 35 -10.35 -3.76 2.94
N ASP A 36 -11.54 -3.78 3.53
CA ASP A 36 -12.20 -2.60 4.09
C ASP A 36 -11.32 -1.90 5.15
N GLN A 37 -10.66 -2.68 6.00
CA GLN A 37 -9.75 -2.14 7.01
C GLN A 37 -8.50 -1.49 6.39
N ILE A 38 -7.92 -2.11 5.35
CA ILE A 38 -6.79 -1.53 4.61
C ILE A 38 -7.21 -0.21 3.94
N LEU A 39 -8.36 -0.21 3.26
CA LEU A 39 -8.89 0.98 2.60
C LEU A 39 -9.17 2.11 3.59
N SER A 40 -9.74 1.79 4.76
CA SER A 40 -9.95 2.76 5.84
C SER A 40 -8.64 3.38 6.31
N GLY A 41 -7.60 2.55 6.52
CA GLY A 41 -6.27 3.02 6.91
C GLY A 41 -5.62 3.91 5.85
N LEU A 42 -5.68 3.52 4.58
CA LEU A 42 -5.11 4.31 3.47
C LEU A 42 -5.87 5.64 3.28
N ARG A 43 -7.20 5.64 3.38
CA ARG A 43 -8.01 6.86 3.33
C ARG A 43 -7.68 7.79 4.50
N HIS A 44 -7.48 7.23 5.70
CA HIS A 44 -7.02 8.01 6.85
C HIS A 44 -5.65 8.63 6.61
N ILE A 45 -4.69 7.88 6.04
CA ILE A 45 -3.39 8.42 5.66
C ILE A 45 -3.54 9.57 4.66
N ALA A 46 -4.31 9.40 3.59
CA ALA A 46 -4.47 10.41 2.54
C ALA A 46 -5.14 11.71 3.04
N LEU A 47 -6.10 11.59 3.95
CA LEU A 47 -6.90 12.72 4.45
C LEU A 47 -6.43 13.28 5.80
N THR A 48 -5.26 12.86 6.29
CA THR A 48 -4.66 13.39 7.52
C THR A 48 -3.56 14.41 7.20
N ARG A 49 -3.49 15.48 8.01
CA ARG A 49 -2.45 16.50 7.85
C ARG A 49 -1.17 15.92 8.44
N HIS A 50 -0.16 15.76 7.60
CA HIS A 50 1.16 15.28 8.01
C HIS A 50 2.17 16.42 8.13
N THR A 51 3.15 16.23 8.99
CA THR A 51 4.41 17.01 8.96
C THR A 51 5.34 16.43 7.88
N PRO A 52 6.35 17.17 7.40
CA PRO A 52 7.35 16.63 6.48
C PRO A 52 7.96 15.30 6.94
N ASP A 53 8.41 15.22 8.19
CA ASP A 53 8.98 14.00 8.80
C ASP A 53 7.99 12.82 8.75
N ARG A 54 6.70 13.10 9.02
CA ARG A 54 5.68 12.06 8.99
C ARG A 54 5.40 11.59 7.57
N THR A 55 5.38 12.50 6.60
CA THR A 55 5.24 12.17 5.18
C THR A 55 6.40 11.31 4.70
N GLN A 56 7.65 11.68 5.02
CA GLN A 56 8.84 10.89 4.72
C GLN A 56 8.73 9.47 5.28
N THR A 57 8.39 9.37 6.58
CA THR A 57 8.23 8.09 7.27
C THR A 57 7.15 7.23 6.61
N LEU A 58 5.99 7.80 6.29
CA LEU A 58 4.89 7.08 5.68
C LEU A 58 5.24 6.60 4.27
N THR A 59 5.91 7.41 3.45
CA THR A 59 6.38 7.02 2.12
C THR A 59 7.35 5.84 2.20
N ALA A 60 8.30 5.87 3.14
CA ALA A 60 9.23 4.76 3.37
C ALA A 60 8.50 3.49 3.85
N VAL A 61 7.58 3.60 4.81
CA VAL A 61 6.82 2.44 5.32
C VAL A 61 5.89 1.84 4.26
N LEU A 62 5.33 2.65 3.37
CA LEU A 62 4.43 2.16 2.32
C LEU A 62 5.21 1.37 1.25
N ALA A 63 6.31 1.93 0.75
CA ALA A 63 7.03 1.35 -0.39
C ALA A 63 8.56 1.45 -0.35
N GLY A 64 9.15 2.33 0.46
CA GLY A 64 10.58 2.70 0.37
C GLY A 64 11.52 2.10 1.43
N GLY A 65 11.06 1.19 2.28
CA GLY A 65 11.90 0.61 3.34
C GLY A 65 13.10 -0.15 2.76
N SER A 66 14.32 0.25 3.14
CA SER A 66 15.59 -0.22 2.56
C SER A 66 15.92 -1.71 2.77
N ASP A 67 15.09 -2.43 3.54
CA ASP A 67 15.25 -3.86 3.83
C ASP A 67 14.04 -4.70 3.36
N GLY A 68 13.22 -4.18 2.44
CA GLY A 68 11.98 -4.84 2.01
C GLY A 68 10.89 -4.88 3.09
N LEU A 69 11.09 -4.13 4.18
CA LEU A 69 10.14 -4.00 5.30
C LEU A 69 9.14 -2.88 5.04
N HIS A 70 8.35 -3.02 3.97
CA HIS A 70 7.33 -2.06 3.59
C HIS A 70 6.02 -2.75 3.21
N ILE A 71 4.92 -2.00 3.24
CA ILE A 71 3.56 -2.53 3.04
C ILE A 71 3.40 -3.21 1.67
N VAL A 72 3.99 -2.64 0.61
CA VAL A 72 3.95 -3.28 -0.72
C VAL A 72 4.62 -4.65 -0.74
N ALA A 73 5.75 -4.83 -0.06
CA ALA A 73 6.41 -6.13 0.05
C ALA A 73 5.56 -7.12 0.87
N LEU A 74 4.94 -6.65 1.97
CA LEU A 74 4.00 -7.46 2.75
C LEU A 74 2.81 -7.94 1.90
N ILE A 75 2.24 -7.07 1.06
CA ILE A 75 1.16 -7.45 0.12
C ILE A 75 1.65 -8.54 -0.83
N GLY A 76 2.87 -8.41 -1.38
CA GLY A 76 3.48 -9.46 -2.19
C GLY A 76 3.56 -10.81 -1.47
N GLN A 77 4.00 -10.82 -0.21
CA GLN A 77 4.07 -12.05 0.59
C GLN A 77 2.69 -12.65 0.88
N ILE A 78 1.66 -11.82 1.11
CA ILE A 78 0.28 -12.29 1.27
C ILE A 78 -0.22 -12.95 -0.02
N ILE A 79 0.05 -12.35 -1.19
CA ILE A 79 -0.31 -12.93 -2.48
C ILE A 79 0.38 -14.29 -2.68
N ALA A 80 1.69 -14.40 -2.41
CA ALA A 80 2.40 -15.67 -2.48
C ALA A 80 1.79 -16.73 -1.56
N ARG A 81 1.41 -16.35 -0.33
CA ARG A 81 0.74 -17.23 0.63
C ARG A 81 -0.64 -17.68 0.13
N LEU A 82 -1.44 -16.78 -0.43
CA LEU A 82 -2.79 -17.08 -0.92
C LEU A 82 -2.74 -17.95 -2.18
N SER A 83 -1.69 -17.83 -2.99
CA SER A 83 -1.51 -18.59 -4.22
C SER A 83 -0.85 -19.96 -4.03
N ASN A 84 -0.37 -20.28 -2.83
CA ASN A 84 0.24 -21.57 -2.52
C ASN A 84 -0.79 -22.57 -1.96
N PRO A 85 -1.05 -23.72 -2.62
CA PRO A 85 -2.00 -24.75 -2.15
C PRO A 85 -1.68 -25.36 -0.78
N ASP A 86 -0.43 -25.29 -0.32
CA ASP A 86 -0.03 -25.78 0.99
C ASP A 86 -0.52 -24.87 2.12
N THR A 87 -0.52 -23.55 1.88
CA THR A 87 -0.98 -22.53 2.85
C THR A 87 -2.40 -22.04 2.60
N ASN A 88 -2.94 -22.24 1.40
CA ASN A 88 -4.33 -22.01 1.03
C ASN A 88 -4.98 -23.29 0.48
N PRO A 89 -5.57 -24.13 1.36
CA PRO A 89 -6.15 -25.40 0.96
C PRO A 89 -7.28 -25.31 -0.07
N SER A 90 -7.92 -24.15 -0.24
CA SER A 90 -8.98 -23.97 -1.24
C SER A 90 -8.49 -24.25 -2.68
N LEU A 91 -7.20 -24.01 -2.95
CA LEU A 91 -6.60 -24.25 -4.26
C LEU A 91 -6.36 -25.74 -4.56
N ARG A 92 -6.39 -26.62 -3.55
CA ARG A 92 -6.17 -28.07 -3.75
C ARG A 92 -7.26 -28.73 -4.59
N THR A 93 -8.39 -28.06 -4.77
CA THR A 93 -9.50 -28.50 -5.63
C THR A 93 -9.22 -28.30 -7.12
N LEU A 94 -8.22 -27.48 -7.47
CA LEU A 94 -7.83 -27.22 -8.85
C LEU A 94 -7.02 -28.38 -9.44
N PRO A 95 -6.98 -28.54 -10.77
CA PRO A 95 -5.98 -29.38 -11.44
C PRO A 95 -4.55 -29.05 -10.99
N PHE A 96 -3.70 -30.08 -10.87
CA PHE A 96 -2.33 -29.94 -10.33
C PHE A 96 -1.45 -28.93 -11.08
N ASP A 97 -1.60 -28.85 -12.41
CA ASP A 97 -0.84 -27.87 -13.20
C ASP A 97 -1.25 -26.42 -12.88
N LEU A 98 -2.56 -26.17 -12.65
CA LEU A 98 -3.06 -24.86 -12.23
C LEU A 98 -2.65 -24.50 -10.81
N GLN A 99 -2.54 -25.50 -9.93
CA GLN A 99 -2.00 -25.30 -8.58
C GLN A 99 -0.55 -24.80 -8.64
N LYS A 100 0.31 -25.47 -9.44
CA LYS A 100 1.71 -25.06 -9.63
C LYS A 100 1.82 -23.69 -10.28
N GLU A 101 0.99 -23.43 -11.29
CA GLU A 101 0.98 -22.15 -11.97
C GLU A 101 0.57 -21.00 -11.03
N ALA A 102 -0.48 -21.19 -10.23
CA ALA A 102 -0.90 -20.22 -9.23
C ALA A 102 0.25 -19.91 -8.26
N GLN A 103 0.89 -20.95 -7.71
CA GLN A 103 2.02 -20.80 -6.81
C GLN A 103 3.16 -20.01 -7.45
N LEU A 104 3.61 -20.41 -8.65
CA LEU A 104 4.69 -19.73 -9.36
C LEU A 104 4.37 -18.26 -9.63
N ARG A 105 3.14 -17.96 -10.06
CA ARG A 105 2.70 -16.58 -10.28
C ARG A 105 2.69 -15.78 -9.00
N GLY A 106 2.21 -16.34 -7.89
CA GLY A 106 2.23 -15.71 -6.58
C GLY A 106 3.65 -15.38 -6.09
N GLU A 107 4.58 -16.32 -6.21
CA GLU A 107 5.99 -16.12 -5.88
C GLU A 107 6.64 -15.04 -6.76
N THR A 108 6.33 -15.06 -8.06
CA THR A 108 6.81 -14.04 -9.01
C THR A 108 6.27 -12.65 -8.66
N THR A 109 4.99 -12.53 -8.32
CA THR A 109 4.40 -11.27 -7.85
C THR A 109 5.08 -10.76 -6.60
N ALA A 110 5.32 -11.63 -5.61
CA ALA A 110 6.03 -11.24 -4.39
C ALA A 110 7.43 -10.70 -4.68
N PHE A 111 8.16 -11.36 -5.59
CA PHE A 111 9.48 -10.91 -6.02
C PHE A 111 9.44 -9.54 -6.71
N VAL A 112 8.51 -9.32 -7.65
CA VAL A 112 8.37 -8.05 -8.37
C VAL A 112 8.01 -6.90 -7.42
N LEU A 113 7.08 -7.13 -6.50
CA LEU A 113 6.65 -6.12 -5.52
C LEU A 113 7.71 -5.80 -4.46
N ALA A 114 8.64 -6.71 -4.22
CA ALA A 114 9.80 -6.50 -3.36
C ALA A 114 11.04 -6.00 -4.13
N SER A 115 10.87 -5.54 -5.38
CA SER A 115 12.01 -5.08 -6.19
C SER A 115 12.67 -3.84 -5.60
N ASP A 116 14.00 -3.85 -5.56
CA ASP A 116 14.82 -2.73 -5.09
C ASP A 116 14.54 -1.45 -5.88
N GLN A 117 14.16 -1.56 -7.15
CA GLN A 117 13.81 -0.41 -7.99
C GLN A 117 12.56 0.31 -7.48
N LEU A 118 11.53 -0.44 -7.06
CA LEU A 118 10.32 0.16 -6.50
C LEU A 118 10.62 0.84 -5.15
N ALA A 119 11.42 0.18 -4.32
CA ALA A 119 11.87 0.73 -3.04
C ALA A 119 12.73 1.99 -3.23
N ALA A 120 13.62 2.01 -4.22
CA ALA A 120 14.47 3.16 -4.53
C ALA A 120 13.64 4.41 -4.88
N PHE A 121 12.62 4.30 -5.74
CA PHE A 121 11.79 5.46 -6.08
C PHE A 121 11.06 6.06 -4.87
N ALA A 122 10.51 5.21 -4.01
CA ALA A 122 9.84 5.66 -2.80
C ALA A 122 10.86 6.25 -1.79
N SER A 123 12.04 5.65 -1.66
CA SER A 123 13.14 6.16 -0.84
C SER A 123 13.64 7.52 -1.32
N ASP A 124 13.84 7.70 -2.63
CA ASP A 124 14.26 8.97 -3.23
C ASP A 124 13.21 10.06 -3.02
N THR A 125 11.92 9.70 -3.18
CA THR A 125 10.81 10.61 -2.85
C THR A 125 10.87 11.03 -1.39
N ALA A 126 11.04 10.07 -0.47
CA ALA A 126 11.18 10.36 0.96
C ALA A 126 12.39 11.26 1.26
N ALA A 127 13.56 10.99 0.66
CA ALA A 127 14.78 11.78 0.84
C ALA A 127 14.63 13.22 0.31
N SER A 128 13.89 13.43 -0.78
CA SER A 128 13.63 14.77 -1.31
C SER A 128 12.75 15.64 -0.40
N ILE A 129 11.99 15.03 0.51
CA ILE A 129 11.16 15.75 1.50
C ILE A 129 12.03 16.21 2.69
N ASP A 130 13.05 15.43 3.06
CA ASP A 130 14.01 15.76 4.14
C ASP A 130 14.93 16.95 3.78
N GLY A 131 15.06 17.26 2.48
CA GLY A 131 15.85 18.38 1.98
C GLY A 131 15.17 19.76 2.04
N ILE A 132 14.01 19.88 2.72
CA ILE A 132 13.20 21.12 2.87
C ILE A 132 13.40 21.70 4.28
#